data_AF-F0WNX4-F1
#
_entry.id   AF-F0WNX4-F1
#
_cell.length_a   1.000
_cell.length_b   1.000
_cell.length_c   1.000
_cell.angle_alpha   90.00
_cell.angle_beta   90.00
_cell.angle_gamma   90.00
#
_symmetry.space_group_name_H-M   'P 1'
#
loop_
_entity.id
_entity.type
_entity.pdbx_description
1 polymer ?
#
loop_
_entity_poly.entity_id
_entity_poly.type
_entity_poly.pdbx_seq_one_letter_code
_entity_poly.pdbx_strand_id
1 'polypeptide(L)'
;MSKQQQMIQLRKTIETLVATRESRQDSLFSPQVTFEDTAAGIAKAYYRIFRSGYKLEDTAIPSFLHAVIDPEMRAGSYLGIHLMFTQWKRYTDLLTFTHFTLEAMDIVPIDTDVIVKTRGSFRFVVTRDTIRGIFPHLLGNEAVIQRIMGLRLTCACSIDLYVDHHGRVVRYAEHADFVKAFAEALKDPACVSILMQGALIHEESMLGEVDFARNKGDKGVPPKGGERGDTEVAVEL
;
A
#
# COMPACT_ATOMS: atom_id res chain seq x y z
N MET A 1 -32.43 -20.23 -26.62
CA MET A 1 -31.15 -19.97 -27.33
C MET A 1 -30.22 -21.15 -27.14
N SER A 2 -29.56 -21.62 -28.19
CA SER A 2 -28.64 -22.77 -28.09
C SER A 2 -27.37 -22.37 -27.32
N LYS A 3 -26.81 -23.27 -26.51
CA LYS A 3 -25.56 -23.05 -25.76
C LYS A 3 -24.41 -22.59 -26.67
N GLN A 4 -24.41 -23.02 -27.94
CA GLN A 4 -23.43 -22.57 -28.94
C GLN A 4 -23.58 -21.08 -29.29
N GLN A 5 -24.80 -20.56 -29.36
CA GLN A 5 -25.04 -19.14 -29.66
C GLN A 5 -24.59 -18.24 -28.49
N GLN A 6 -24.79 -18.69 -27.25
CA GLN A 6 -24.32 -17.97 -26.07
C GLN A 6 -22.79 -17.92 -25.98
N MET A 7 -22.10 -19.02 -26.30
CA MET A 7 -20.64 -19.05 -26.28
C MET A 7 -20.02 -18.14 -27.35
N ILE A 8 -20.61 -18.09 -28.55
CA ILE A 8 -20.15 -17.20 -29.63
C ILE A 8 -20.37 -15.73 -29.24
N GLN A 9 -21.53 -15.42 -28.65
CA GLN A 9 -21.82 -14.06 -28.18
C GLN A 9 -20.85 -13.63 -27.09
N LEU A 10 -20.55 -14.50 -26.12
CA LEU A 10 -19.64 -14.19 -25.03
C LEU A 10 -18.21 -13.92 -25.53
N ARG A 11 -17.72 -14.71 -26.50
CA ARG A 11 -16.39 -14.47 -27.11
C ARG A 11 -16.32 -13.11 -27.80
N LYS A 12 -17.33 -12.77 -28.60
CA LYS A 12 -17.40 -11.44 -29.24
C LYS A 12 -17.45 -10.30 -28.22
N THR A 13 -18.19 -10.48 -27.13
CA THR A 13 -18.24 -9.49 -26.05
C THR A 13 -16.88 -9.34 -25.37
N ILE A 14 -16.18 -10.44 -25.07
CA ILE A 14 -14.83 -10.38 -24.49
C ILE A 14 -13.86 -9.67 -25.45
N GLU A 15 -13.84 -10.03 -26.74
CA GLU A 15 -12.99 -9.39 -27.75
C GLU A 15 -13.26 -7.88 -27.83
N THR A 16 -14.52 -7.48 -27.84
CA THR A 16 -14.91 -6.05 -27.87
C THR A 16 -14.47 -5.34 -26.60
N LEU A 17 -14.61 -5.97 -25.43
CA LEU A 17 -14.21 -5.40 -24.15
C LEU A 17 -12.70 -5.28 -24.02
N VAL A 18 -11.94 -6.27 -24.53
CA VAL A 18 -10.47 -6.22 -24.58
C VAL A 18 -10.01 -5.08 -25.49
N ALA A 19 -10.53 -4.99 -26.72
CA ALA A 19 -10.19 -3.91 -27.64
C ALA A 19 -10.56 -2.52 -27.08
N THR A 20 -11.72 -2.42 -26.41
CA THR A 20 -12.14 -1.17 -25.76
C THR A 20 -11.25 -0.82 -24.56
N ARG A 21 -10.79 -1.82 -23.80
CA ARG A 21 -9.84 -1.63 -22.70
C ARG A 21 -8.51 -1.11 -23.23
N GLU A 22 -7.97 -1.73 -24.26
CA GLU A 22 -6.71 -1.34 -24.91
C GLU A 22 -6.79 0.09 -25.46
N SER A 23 -7.83 0.42 -26.22
CA SER A 23 -8.02 1.77 -26.76
C SER A 23 -8.22 2.84 -25.68
N ARG A 24 -8.88 2.51 -24.56
CA ARG A 24 -8.96 3.42 -23.41
C ARG A 24 -7.60 3.60 -22.75
N GLN A 25 -6.81 2.55 -22.65
CA GLN A 25 -5.47 2.60 -22.07
C GLN A 25 -4.57 3.57 -22.86
N ASP A 26 -4.64 3.54 -24.20
CA ASP A 26 -3.92 4.48 -25.07
C ASP A 26 -4.41 5.93 -24.96
N SER A 27 -5.67 6.15 -24.60
CA SER A 27 -6.26 7.49 -24.47
C SER A 27 -6.07 8.11 -23.07
N LEU A 28 -5.58 7.35 -22.08
CA LEU A 28 -5.34 7.82 -20.71
C LEU A 28 -4.01 8.59 -20.54
N PHE A 29 -3.17 8.63 -21.58
CA PHE A 29 -1.98 9.48 -21.60
C PHE A 29 -2.39 10.96 -21.70
N SER A 30 -2.74 11.55 -20.56
CA SER A 30 -2.94 13.00 -20.46
C SER A 30 -1.60 13.71 -20.69
N PRO A 31 -1.53 14.77 -21.52
CA PRO A 31 -0.30 15.50 -21.81
C PRO A 31 0.34 16.19 -20.58
N GLN A 32 -0.30 16.12 -19.41
CA GLN A 32 0.14 16.74 -18.16
C GLN A 32 1.09 15.85 -17.34
N VAL A 33 1.14 14.53 -17.61
CA VAL A 33 2.03 13.59 -16.92
C VAL A 33 2.93 12.92 -17.95
N THR A 34 4.09 13.51 -18.21
CA THR A 34 5.15 12.84 -18.97
C THR A 34 5.81 11.78 -18.10
N PHE A 35 5.75 10.55 -18.60
CA PHE A 35 6.30 9.39 -17.95
C PHE A 35 7.04 8.54 -19.00
N GLU A 36 8.29 8.14 -18.72
CA GLU A 36 9.08 7.28 -19.62
C GLU A 36 8.58 5.84 -19.45
N ASP A 37 7.81 5.24 -20.37
CA ASP A 37 7.17 3.89 -20.27
C ASP A 37 8.09 2.73 -19.84
N THR A 38 8.59 2.79 -18.62
CA THR A 38 9.66 2.00 -18.04
C THR A 38 9.32 1.80 -16.58
N ALA A 39 9.60 0.63 -16.02
CA ALA A 39 9.29 0.35 -14.61
C ALA A 39 9.92 1.39 -13.66
N ALA A 40 11.19 1.76 -13.93
CA ALA A 40 11.97 2.76 -13.19
C ALA A 40 11.24 4.10 -13.08
N GLY A 41 10.68 4.51 -14.19
CA GLY A 41 10.03 5.77 -14.21
C GLY A 41 8.66 5.70 -13.49
N ILE A 42 7.92 4.56 -13.52
CA ILE A 42 6.57 4.48 -12.94
C ILE A 42 6.69 4.87 -11.47
N ALA A 43 7.74 4.34 -10.81
CA ALA A 43 8.14 4.73 -9.48
C ALA A 43 8.42 6.24 -9.35
N LYS A 44 9.26 6.83 -10.23
CA LYS A 44 9.54 8.28 -10.18
C LYS A 44 8.27 9.13 -10.31
N ALA A 45 7.36 8.77 -11.22
CA ALA A 45 6.08 9.47 -11.39
C ALA A 45 5.19 9.30 -10.17
N TYR A 46 5.14 8.10 -9.58
CA TYR A 46 4.39 7.82 -8.36
C TYR A 46 4.82 8.76 -7.23
N TYR A 47 6.12 8.84 -6.91
CA TYR A 47 6.63 9.74 -5.88
C TYR A 47 6.39 11.22 -6.20
N ARG A 48 6.46 11.61 -7.49
CA ARG A 48 6.22 12.99 -7.92
C ARG A 48 4.76 13.40 -7.76
N ILE A 49 3.83 12.56 -8.21
CA ILE A 49 2.39 12.80 -8.18
C ILE A 49 1.91 12.89 -6.73
N PHE A 50 2.33 11.95 -5.89
CA PHE A 50 1.90 11.91 -4.49
C PHE A 50 2.80 12.71 -3.54
N ARG A 51 3.71 13.54 -4.05
CA ARG A 51 4.67 14.34 -3.25
C ARG A 51 4.01 15.12 -2.11
N SER A 52 2.79 15.61 -2.36
CA SER A 52 2.01 16.44 -1.45
C SER A 52 0.73 15.76 -0.96
N GLY A 53 0.64 14.43 -1.07
CA GLY A 53 -0.55 13.65 -0.76
C GLY A 53 -1.58 13.60 -1.91
N TYR A 54 -2.80 13.23 -1.55
CA TYR A 54 -3.94 12.98 -2.43
C TYR A 54 -4.93 14.13 -2.37
N LYS A 55 -5.18 14.75 -3.52
CA LYS A 55 -6.19 15.80 -3.66
C LYS A 55 -7.29 15.32 -4.57
N LEU A 56 -8.54 15.39 -4.10
CA LEU A 56 -9.69 14.85 -4.84
C LEU A 56 -9.91 15.60 -6.16
N GLU A 57 -9.61 16.90 -6.18
CA GLU A 57 -9.66 17.76 -7.37
C GLU A 57 -8.54 17.48 -8.40
N ASP A 58 -7.53 16.67 -8.06
CA ASP A 58 -6.43 16.35 -8.97
C ASP A 58 -6.82 15.20 -9.92
N THR A 59 -7.23 15.56 -11.13
CA THR A 59 -7.60 14.61 -12.18
C THR A 59 -6.42 13.82 -12.73
N ALA A 60 -5.17 14.23 -12.45
CA ALA A 60 -3.99 13.49 -12.88
C ALA A 60 -3.81 12.20 -12.09
N ILE A 61 -4.22 12.17 -10.81
CA ILE A 61 -4.06 10.98 -9.96
C ILE A 61 -4.88 9.79 -10.48
N PRO A 62 -6.22 9.90 -10.71
CA PRO A 62 -6.98 8.79 -11.26
C PRO A 62 -6.48 8.34 -12.63
N SER A 63 -6.13 9.29 -13.50
CA SER A 63 -5.63 8.99 -14.85
C SER A 63 -4.33 8.19 -14.80
N PHE A 64 -3.38 8.61 -13.96
CA PHE A 64 -2.12 7.90 -13.76
C PHE A 64 -2.35 6.50 -13.18
N LEU A 65 -3.11 6.37 -12.09
CA LEU A 65 -3.35 5.07 -11.47
C LEU A 65 -4.03 4.10 -12.44
N HIS A 66 -5.03 4.55 -13.20
CA HIS A 66 -5.69 3.69 -14.19
C HIS A 66 -4.79 3.30 -15.36
N ALA A 67 -3.79 4.11 -15.70
CA ALA A 67 -2.83 3.79 -16.77
C ALA A 67 -1.79 2.75 -16.31
N VAL A 68 -1.31 2.83 -15.07
CA VAL A 68 -0.13 2.06 -14.62
C VAL A 68 -0.46 0.96 -13.60
N ILE A 69 -1.60 0.98 -12.93
CA ILE A 69 -1.97 -0.03 -11.93
C ILE A 69 -2.97 -1.00 -12.53
N ASP A 70 -2.72 -2.31 -12.37
CA ASP A 70 -3.70 -3.30 -12.78
C ASP A 70 -4.99 -3.16 -11.94
N PRO A 71 -6.19 -3.19 -12.55
CA PRO A 71 -7.45 -3.11 -11.81
C PRO A 71 -7.59 -4.16 -10.70
N GLU A 72 -6.94 -5.33 -10.85
CA GLU A 72 -6.87 -6.43 -9.88
C GLU A 72 -5.52 -6.49 -9.15
N MET A 73 -4.79 -5.38 -9.09
CA MET A 73 -3.52 -5.28 -8.36
C MET A 73 -3.65 -5.79 -6.92
N ARG A 74 -2.67 -6.56 -6.47
CA ARG A 74 -2.62 -7.14 -5.13
C ARG A 74 -1.76 -6.30 -4.19
N ALA A 75 -2.22 -6.10 -2.96
CA ALA A 75 -1.44 -5.53 -1.87
C ALA A 75 -1.68 -6.38 -0.62
N GLY A 76 -0.68 -7.18 -0.22
CA GLY A 76 -0.85 -8.19 0.83
C GLY A 76 -2.01 -9.13 0.53
N SER A 77 -2.94 -9.25 1.49
CA SER A 77 -4.18 -10.03 1.37
C SER A 77 -5.31 -9.30 0.65
N TYR A 78 -5.11 -8.05 0.23
CA TYR A 78 -6.13 -7.20 -0.38
C TYR A 78 -6.01 -7.15 -1.91
N LEU A 79 -7.15 -6.85 -2.56
CA LEU A 79 -7.26 -6.84 -4.02
C LEU A 79 -7.88 -5.54 -4.54
N GLY A 80 -7.27 -4.98 -5.57
CA GLY A 80 -7.88 -4.02 -6.50
C GLY A 80 -7.35 -2.60 -6.40
N ILE A 81 -7.45 -1.87 -7.50
CA ILE A 81 -6.95 -0.49 -7.61
C ILE A 81 -7.59 0.51 -6.62
N HIS A 82 -8.82 0.23 -6.16
CA HIS A 82 -9.52 1.07 -5.18
C HIS A 82 -8.72 1.26 -3.87
N LEU A 83 -7.90 0.27 -3.50
CA LEU A 83 -7.00 0.33 -2.35
C LEU A 83 -6.09 1.55 -2.44
N MET A 84 -5.55 1.84 -3.63
CA MET A 84 -4.64 2.96 -3.82
C MET A 84 -5.32 4.29 -3.54
N PHE A 85 -6.54 4.47 -4.05
CA PHE A 85 -7.32 5.69 -3.82
C PHE A 85 -7.67 5.87 -2.35
N THR A 86 -8.15 4.81 -1.70
CA THR A 86 -8.53 4.88 -0.27
C THR A 86 -7.32 5.13 0.62
N GLN A 87 -6.21 4.42 0.41
CA GLN A 87 -5.02 4.55 1.25
C GLN A 87 -4.35 5.91 1.06
N TRP A 88 -4.20 6.39 -0.18
CA TRP A 88 -3.65 7.73 -0.41
C TRP A 88 -4.50 8.84 0.22
N LYS A 89 -5.84 8.69 0.16
CA LYS A 89 -6.74 9.59 0.88
C LYS A 89 -6.54 9.51 2.40
N ARG A 90 -6.48 8.30 2.97
CA ARG A 90 -6.27 8.11 4.42
C ARG A 90 -4.92 8.64 4.89
N TYR A 91 -3.83 8.38 4.18
CA TYR A 91 -2.53 8.99 4.46
C TYR A 91 -2.65 10.51 4.47
N THR A 92 -3.30 11.11 3.47
CA THR A 92 -3.45 12.57 3.40
C THR A 92 -4.26 13.14 4.56
N ASP A 93 -5.44 12.58 4.81
CA ASP A 93 -6.38 13.10 5.79
C ASP A 93 -5.93 12.80 7.23
N LEU A 94 -5.49 11.56 7.50
CA LEU A 94 -5.16 11.11 8.86
C LEU A 94 -3.78 11.56 9.30
N LEU A 95 -2.83 11.80 8.38
CA LEU A 95 -1.45 12.12 8.74
C LEU A 95 -1.05 13.56 8.41
N THR A 96 -1.91 14.38 7.79
CA THR A 96 -1.47 15.68 7.23
C THR A 96 -0.19 15.48 6.39
N PHE A 97 -0.27 14.48 5.51
CA PHE A 97 0.88 13.93 4.79
C PHE A 97 1.53 14.96 3.87
N THR A 98 2.86 15.02 3.89
CA THR A 98 3.62 15.93 3.01
C THR A 98 5.02 15.38 2.70
N HIS A 99 5.68 15.96 1.69
CA HIS A 99 7.11 15.75 1.41
C HIS A 99 7.49 14.30 1.12
N PHE A 100 6.66 13.59 0.35
CA PHE A 100 7.01 12.24 -0.10
C PHE A 100 8.16 12.29 -1.10
N THR A 101 9.26 11.63 -0.76
CA THR A 101 10.55 11.78 -1.43
C THR A 101 11.13 10.41 -1.75
N LEU A 102 11.57 10.24 -3.00
CA LEU A 102 12.34 9.08 -3.44
C LEU A 102 13.82 9.32 -3.11
N GLU A 103 14.42 8.40 -2.36
CA GLU A 103 15.83 8.49 -1.93
C GLU A 103 16.72 7.51 -2.69
N ALA A 104 16.24 6.30 -2.90
CA ALA A 104 16.93 5.26 -3.64
C ALA A 104 15.94 4.39 -4.41
N MET A 105 16.42 3.78 -5.49
CA MET A 105 15.62 2.88 -6.31
C MET A 105 16.53 1.83 -6.93
N ASP A 106 16.10 0.58 -6.83
CA ASP A 106 16.72 -0.58 -7.46
C ASP A 106 15.72 -1.28 -8.36
N ILE A 107 16.22 -1.82 -9.47
CA ILE A 107 15.41 -2.52 -10.46
C ILE A 107 15.90 -3.96 -10.51
N VAL A 108 15.01 -4.89 -10.21
CA VAL A 108 15.29 -6.33 -10.16
C VAL A 108 14.47 -7.02 -11.25
N PRO A 109 15.08 -7.46 -12.35
CA PRO A 109 14.39 -8.22 -13.38
C PRO A 109 14.04 -9.62 -12.86
N ILE A 110 12.84 -10.11 -13.19
CA ILE A 110 12.35 -11.46 -12.86
C ILE A 110 11.66 -12.02 -14.09
N ASP A 111 12.34 -12.89 -14.82
CA ASP A 111 11.87 -13.46 -16.08
C ASP A 111 11.39 -12.37 -17.06
N THR A 112 10.09 -12.27 -17.31
CA THR A 112 9.46 -11.26 -18.16
C THR A 112 9.00 -10.01 -17.42
N ASP A 113 9.03 -10.05 -16.09
CA ASP A 113 8.52 -9.01 -15.19
C ASP A 113 9.67 -8.27 -14.49
N VAL A 114 9.35 -7.19 -13.80
CA VAL A 114 10.33 -6.35 -13.10
C VAL A 114 9.81 -5.96 -11.73
N ILE A 115 10.65 -6.09 -10.70
CA ILE A 115 10.40 -5.45 -9.41
C ILE A 115 11.18 -4.15 -9.35
N VAL A 116 10.48 -3.05 -9.09
CA VAL A 116 11.09 -1.76 -8.75
C VAL A 116 11.00 -1.59 -7.25
N LYS A 117 12.15 -1.68 -6.59
CA LYS A 117 12.28 -1.48 -5.15
C LYS A 117 12.66 -0.04 -4.90
N THR A 118 11.87 0.68 -4.12
CA THR A 118 12.17 2.06 -3.76
C THR A 118 12.40 2.19 -2.27
N ARG A 119 13.28 3.12 -1.90
CA ARG A 119 13.38 3.65 -0.55
C ARG A 119 13.09 5.13 -0.60
N GLY A 120 12.28 5.60 0.34
CA GLY A 120 11.93 6.98 0.45
C GLY A 120 11.54 7.36 1.87
N SER A 121 11.02 8.57 1.99
CA SER A 121 10.46 9.06 3.24
C SER A 121 9.34 10.05 3.00
N PHE A 122 8.49 10.22 3.99
CA PHE A 122 7.47 11.26 4.02
C PHE A 122 7.43 11.92 5.39
N ARG A 123 6.83 13.11 5.44
CA ARG A 123 6.58 13.84 6.69
C ARG A 123 5.10 13.84 7.02
N PHE A 124 4.81 13.78 8.31
CA PHE A 124 3.45 13.84 8.80
C PHE A 124 3.33 14.57 10.14
N VAL A 125 2.11 14.97 10.47
CA VAL A 125 1.77 15.61 11.73
C VAL A 125 0.67 14.80 12.42
N VAL A 126 0.87 14.51 13.70
CA VAL A 126 -0.16 13.87 14.51
C VAL A 126 -1.25 14.88 14.86
N THR A 127 -2.46 14.64 14.41
CA THR A 127 -3.65 15.47 14.65
C THR A 127 -4.70 14.68 15.43
N ARG A 128 -5.83 15.34 15.75
CA ARG A 128 -6.99 14.63 16.32
C ARG A 128 -7.53 13.55 15.37
N ASP A 129 -7.43 13.77 14.06
CA ASP A 129 -7.91 12.81 13.07
C ASP A 129 -6.95 11.62 12.97
N THR A 130 -5.63 11.84 13.13
CA THR A 130 -4.66 10.76 13.34
C THR A 130 -5.06 9.86 14.50
N ILE A 131 -5.38 10.45 15.65
CA ILE A 131 -5.72 9.68 16.86
C ILE A 131 -7.00 8.90 16.63
N ARG A 132 -8.05 9.54 16.08
CA ARG A 132 -9.33 8.86 15.83
C ARG A 132 -9.22 7.75 14.79
N GLY A 133 -8.44 7.96 13.74
CA GLY A 133 -8.35 7.04 12.61
C GLY A 133 -7.29 5.95 12.74
N ILE A 134 -6.20 6.20 13.47
CA ILE A 134 -5.05 5.29 13.56
C ILE A 134 -4.83 4.79 14.99
N PHE A 135 -5.09 5.60 16.01
CA PHE A 135 -4.87 5.23 17.42
C PHE A 135 -6.15 5.32 18.28
N PRO A 136 -7.30 4.78 17.83
CA PRO A 136 -8.56 4.96 18.53
C PRO A 136 -8.55 4.34 19.94
N HIS A 137 -7.70 3.34 20.18
CA HIS A 137 -7.50 2.73 21.50
C HIS A 137 -6.95 3.70 22.56
N LEU A 138 -6.37 4.82 22.12
CA LEU A 138 -5.88 5.86 23.03
C LEU A 138 -6.96 6.86 23.46
N LEU A 139 -8.18 6.79 22.91
CA LEU A 139 -9.31 7.63 23.31
C LEU A 139 -9.70 7.30 24.76
N GLY A 140 -9.10 8.02 25.71
CA GLY A 140 -9.22 7.78 27.15
C GLY A 140 -7.87 7.79 27.88
N ASN A 141 -6.77 7.66 27.14
CA ASN A 141 -5.42 7.81 27.66
C ASN A 141 -4.86 9.20 27.32
N GLU A 142 -5.33 10.22 28.05
CA GLU A 142 -4.92 11.61 27.82
C GLU A 142 -3.41 11.81 27.97
N ALA A 143 -2.75 11.08 28.87
CA ALA A 143 -1.32 11.18 29.09
C ALA A 143 -0.51 10.85 27.82
N VAL A 144 -0.89 9.79 27.09
CA VAL A 144 -0.22 9.44 25.82
C VAL A 144 -0.63 10.41 24.70
N ILE A 145 -1.91 10.77 24.63
CA ILE A 145 -2.41 11.73 23.62
C ILE A 145 -1.65 13.05 23.68
N GLN A 146 -1.45 13.62 24.88
CA GLN A 146 -0.74 14.89 25.07
C GLN A 146 0.72 14.81 24.61
N ARG A 147 1.34 13.63 24.65
CA ARG A 147 2.73 13.43 24.22
C ARG A 147 2.86 13.34 22.70
N ILE A 148 1.86 12.80 22.01
CA ILE A 148 1.93 12.59 20.55
C ILE A 148 1.27 13.71 19.75
N MET A 149 0.30 14.42 20.32
CA MET A 149 -0.46 15.46 19.63
C MET A 149 0.47 16.56 19.11
N GLY A 150 0.36 16.88 17.82
CA GLY A 150 1.14 17.93 17.17
C GLY A 150 2.59 17.55 16.85
N LEU A 151 3.03 16.33 17.14
CA LEU A 151 4.35 15.85 16.73
C LEU A 151 4.48 15.91 15.20
N ARG A 152 5.60 16.44 14.73
CA ARG A 152 6.00 16.43 13.33
C ARG A 152 7.06 15.36 13.15
N LEU A 153 6.76 14.37 12.32
CA LEU A 153 7.52 13.13 12.20
C LEU A 153 7.98 12.96 10.76
N THR A 154 9.15 12.35 10.59
CA THR A 154 9.62 11.83 9.30
C THR A 154 9.55 10.31 9.39
N CYS A 155 8.83 9.69 8.45
CA CYS A 155 8.72 8.25 8.35
C CYS A 155 9.53 7.76 7.17
N ALA A 156 10.46 6.83 7.40
CA ALA A 156 11.09 6.10 6.33
C ALA A 156 10.10 5.08 5.76
N CYS A 157 10.15 4.86 4.45
CA CYS A 157 9.31 3.89 3.79
C CYS A 157 10.04 3.20 2.63
N SER A 158 9.56 2.01 2.28
CA SER A 158 9.95 1.28 1.07
C SER A 158 8.73 0.81 0.33
N ILE A 159 8.77 0.89 -1.00
CA ILE A 159 7.70 0.40 -1.88
C ILE A 159 8.31 -0.54 -2.91
N ASP A 160 7.79 -1.75 -2.99
CA ASP A 160 8.10 -2.70 -4.05
C ASP A 160 6.94 -2.72 -5.05
N LEU A 161 7.21 -2.26 -6.28
CA LEU A 161 6.27 -2.29 -7.39
C LEU A 161 6.63 -3.46 -8.31
N TYR A 162 5.73 -4.43 -8.42
CA TYR A 162 5.88 -5.57 -9.32
C TYR A 162 5.18 -5.21 -10.63
N VAL A 163 5.97 -4.94 -11.65
CA VAL A 163 5.54 -4.50 -12.97
C VAL A 163 5.58 -5.70 -13.93
N ASP A 164 4.44 -6.01 -14.54
CA ASP A 164 4.36 -7.06 -15.55
C ASP A 164 5.00 -6.62 -16.89
N HIS A 165 5.15 -7.57 -17.80
CA HIS A 165 5.62 -7.32 -19.17
C HIS A 165 4.76 -6.35 -19.99
N HIS A 166 3.54 -6.00 -19.54
CA HIS A 166 2.68 -4.98 -20.14
C HIS A 166 2.88 -3.58 -19.51
N GLY A 167 3.82 -3.43 -18.58
CA GLY A 167 4.09 -2.17 -17.91
C GLY A 167 3.07 -1.82 -16.83
N ARG A 168 2.27 -2.78 -16.34
CA ARG A 168 1.30 -2.56 -15.26
C ARG A 168 1.81 -3.10 -13.93
N VAL A 169 1.58 -2.34 -12.86
CA VAL A 169 1.81 -2.78 -11.49
C VAL A 169 0.73 -3.78 -11.11
N VAL A 170 1.11 -5.05 -11.01
CA VAL A 170 0.22 -6.18 -10.65
C VAL A 170 0.28 -6.50 -9.16
N ARG A 171 1.37 -6.11 -8.48
CA ARG A 171 1.50 -6.22 -7.03
C ARG A 171 2.21 -4.99 -6.46
N TYR A 172 1.72 -4.55 -5.31
CA TYR A 172 2.21 -3.44 -4.54
C TYR A 172 2.53 -3.94 -3.14
N ALA A 173 3.74 -3.65 -2.64
CA ALA A 173 4.07 -3.88 -1.25
C ALA A 173 4.71 -2.64 -0.64
N GLU A 174 4.22 -2.21 0.53
CA GLU A 174 4.65 -1.00 1.19
C GLU A 174 4.99 -1.26 2.66
N HIS A 175 6.13 -0.75 3.07
CA HIS A 175 6.54 -0.76 4.47
C HIS A 175 6.88 0.67 4.91
N ALA A 176 6.16 1.19 5.89
CA ALA A 176 6.44 2.46 6.55
C ALA A 176 6.84 2.20 8.02
N ASP A 177 8.00 2.73 8.41
CA ASP A 177 8.58 2.47 9.74
C ASP A 177 8.04 3.46 10.78
N PHE A 178 6.74 3.35 11.08
CA PHE A 178 6.08 4.17 12.09
C PHE A 178 6.69 3.97 13.48
N VAL A 179 7.10 2.73 13.81
CA VAL A 179 7.70 2.40 15.11
C VAL A 179 8.96 3.23 15.32
N LYS A 180 9.87 3.25 14.35
CA LYS A 180 11.09 4.05 14.43
C LYS A 180 10.80 5.54 14.45
N ALA A 181 9.88 6.03 13.61
CA ALA A 181 9.51 7.44 13.59
C ALA A 181 9.04 7.93 14.98
N PHE A 182 8.18 7.16 15.65
CA PHE A 182 7.73 7.48 17.00
C PHE A 182 8.80 7.25 18.07
N ALA A 183 9.63 6.21 17.94
CA ALA A 183 10.72 5.95 18.88
C ALA A 183 11.76 7.08 18.92
N GLU A 184 12.12 7.62 17.75
CA GLU A 184 13.05 8.75 17.64
C GLU A 184 12.48 10.03 18.27
N ALA A 185 11.17 10.26 18.12
CA ALA A 185 10.52 11.46 18.64
C ALA A 185 10.21 11.38 20.15
N LEU A 186 9.71 10.24 20.62
CA LEU A 186 9.25 10.06 22.00
C LEU A 186 10.37 9.68 22.97
N LYS A 187 11.43 9.01 22.48
CA LYS A 187 12.55 8.49 23.27
C LYS A 187 12.11 7.70 24.51
N ASP A 188 10.99 6.99 24.36
CA ASP A 188 10.34 6.23 25.43
C ASP A 188 9.74 4.95 24.84
N PRO A 189 10.47 3.81 24.96
CA PRO A 189 10.03 2.54 24.39
C PRO A 189 8.69 2.05 24.95
N ALA A 190 8.38 2.34 26.22
CA ALA A 190 7.12 1.92 26.83
C ALA A 190 5.94 2.70 26.23
N CYS A 191 6.11 4.01 26.03
CA CYS A 191 5.12 4.85 25.35
C CYS A 191 4.89 4.40 23.89
N VAL A 192 5.97 4.09 23.16
CA VAL A 192 5.87 3.58 21.78
C VAL A 192 5.16 2.23 21.74
N SER A 193 5.44 1.34 22.69
CA SER A 193 4.74 0.05 22.80
C SER A 193 3.23 0.24 22.99
N ILE A 194 2.81 1.14 23.89
CA ILE A 194 1.39 1.46 24.13
C ILE A 194 0.75 2.06 22.88
N LEU A 195 1.46 2.96 22.20
CA LEU A 195 1.00 3.59 20.97
C LEU A 195 0.73 2.55 19.87
N MET A 196 1.66 1.62 19.66
CA MET A 196 1.61 0.68 18.54
C MET A 196 0.73 -0.55 18.81
N GLN A 197 0.48 -0.93 20.07
CA GLN A 197 -0.25 -2.15 20.43
C GLN A 197 -1.68 -2.23 19.87
N GLY A 198 -2.37 -1.10 19.76
CA GLY A 198 -3.73 -1.02 19.22
C GLY A 198 -3.84 -0.18 17.95
N ALA A 199 -2.70 0.15 17.32
CA ALA A 199 -2.69 0.99 16.14
C ALA A 199 -3.37 0.29 14.95
N LEU A 200 -4.27 1.00 14.26
CA LEU A 200 -4.89 0.56 13.02
C LEU A 200 -3.93 0.78 11.84
N ILE A 201 -2.80 0.09 11.89
CA ILE A 201 -1.79 0.01 10.85
C ILE A 201 -1.64 -1.47 10.50
N HIS A 202 -2.01 -1.82 9.28
CA HIS A 202 -2.14 -3.20 8.83
C HIS A 202 -1.00 -3.59 7.89
N GLU A 203 -1.08 -4.81 7.33
CA GLU A 203 -0.20 -5.23 6.25
C GLU A 203 -0.14 -4.18 5.12
N GLU A 204 1.01 -4.11 4.46
CA GLU A 204 1.31 -3.08 3.46
C GLU A 204 1.15 -1.63 3.98
N SER A 205 1.31 -1.44 5.29
CA SER A 205 1.21 -0.13 5.96
C SER A 205 -0.14 0.56 5.76
N MET A 206 -1.19 -0.21 5.49
CA MET A 206 -2.53 0.33 5.30
C MET A 206 -3.08 0.92 6.61
N LEU A 207 -3.68 2.11 6.51
CA LEU A 207 -4.16 2.87 7.66
C LEU A 207 -5.67 2.72 7.84
N GLY A 208 -6.11 2.76 9.10
CA GLY A 208 -7.53 2.81 9.47
C GLY A 208 -8.28 1.49 9.32
N GLU A 209 -9.58 1.51 9.56
CA GLU A 209 -10.42 0.31 9.53
C GLU A 209 -10.35 -0.42 8.17
N VAL A 210 -10.27 -1.74 8.23
CA VAL A 210 -10.12 -2.58 7.04
C VAL A 210 -11.49 -2.86 6.43
N ASP A 211 -11.87 -2.06 5.43
CA ASP A 211 -13.12 -2.22 4.67
C ASP A 211 -12.90 -2.95 3.33
N PHE A 212 -11.74 -3.59 3.16
CA PHE A 212 -11.29 -4.10 1.87
C PHE A 212 -11.67 -5.57 1.64
N ALA A 213 -11.99 -5.89 0.40
CA ALA A 213 -12.20 -7.27 -0.02
C ALA A 213 -10.91 -8.08 0.16
N ARG A 214 -10.97 -9.15 0.96
CA ARG A 214 -9.86 -10.08 1.14
C ARG A 214 -9.81 -11.10 0.00
N ASN A 215 -8.61 -11.44 -0.44
CA ASN A 215 -8.39 -12.53 -1.37
C ASN A 215 -8.80 -13.87 -0.73
N LYS A 216 -9.78 -14.56 -1.31
CA LYS A 216 -10.25 -15.88 -0.83
C LYS A 216 -9.24 -17.02 -1.04
N GLY A 217 -8.10 -16.75 -1.70
CA GLY A 217 -7.08 -17.75 -2.04
C GLY A 217 -5.89 -17.86 -1.09
N ASP A 218 -5.74 -16.98 -0.10
CA ASP A 218 -4.60 -17.03 0.82
C ASP A 218 -4.94 -17.86 2.08
N LYS A 219 -4.73 -19.18 1.99
CA LYS A 219 -4.61 -20.00 3.20
C LYS A 219 -3.25 -19.67 3.80
N GLY A 220 -3.22 -18.68 4.67
CA GLY A 220 -2.02 -18.27 5.39
C GLY A 220 -1.22 -19.47 5.87
N VAL A 221 0.06 -19.50 5.53
CA VAL A 221 1.00 -20.49 6.09
C VAL A 221 1.00 -20.26 7.61
N PRO A 222 0.59 -21.23 8.43
CA PRO A 222 0.64 -21.07 9.87
C PRO A 222 2.11 -20.88 10.29
N PRO A 223 2.39 -20.04 11.31
CA PRO A 223 3.74 -19.94 11.84
C PRO A 223 4.19 -21.34 12.25
N LYS A 224 5.34 -21.79 11.74
CA LYS A 224 5.97 -23.03 12.18
C LYS A 224 6.18 -22.92 13.68
N GLY A 225 5.33 -23.62 14.44
CA GLY A 225 5.47 -23.77 15.88
C GLY A 225 6.84 -24.36 16.17
N GLY A 226 7.59 -23.68 17.03
CA GLY A 226 8.87 -24.17 17.52
C GLY A 226 8.68 -25.51 18.19
N GLU A 227 9.49 -26.49 17.76
CA GLU A 227 9.70 -27.74 18.47
C GLU A 227 10.24 -27.39 19.86
N ARG A 228 9.36 -27.50 20.85
CA ARG A 228 9.74 -27.54 22.26
C ARG A 228 10.22 -28.98 22.49
N GLY A 229 11.53 -29.13 22.70
CA GLY A 229 12.11 -30.40 23.11
C GLY A 229 11.65 -30.74 24.52
N ASP A 230 10.76 -31.72 24.63
CA ASP A 230 10.52 -32.42 25.88
C ASP A 230 11.62 -33.48 26.02
N THR A 231 12.61 -33.19 26.86
CA THR A 231 13.52 -34.21 27.37
C THR A 231 12.86 -34.84 28.57
N GLU A 232 12.24 -36.00 28.34
CA GLU A 232 11.67 -36.87 29.36
C GLU A 232 12.82 -37.44 30.21
N VAL A 233 12.89 -37.02 31.47
CA VAL A 233 13.80 -37.57 32.47
C VAL A 233 13.20 -38.90 32.94
N ALA A 234 13.73 -40.01 32.43
CA ALA A 234 13.49 -41.33 33.00
C ALA A 234 14.29 -41.45 34.30
N VAL A 235 13.56 -41.54 35.41
CA VAL A 235 14.05 -42.05 36.69
C VAL A 235 13.75 -43.54 36.71
N GLU A 236 14.78 -44.37 36.63
CA GLU A 236 14.71 -45.77 37.04
C GLU A 236 15.69 -46.01 38.19
N LEU A 237 15.28 -46.95 39.04
CA LEU A 237 15.76 -47.30 40.39
C LEU A 237 17.22 -47.75 40.46
#